data_AF-A0A023X8J9-F1
#
_entry.id   AF-A0A023X8J9-F1
#
_cell.length_a   1.000
_cell.length_b   1.000
_cell.length_c   1.000
_cell.angle_alpha   90.00
_cell.angle_beta   90.00
_cell.angle_gamma   90.00
#
_symmetry.space_group_name_H-M   'P 1'
#
loop_
_entity.id
_entity.type
_entity.pdbx_description
1 polymer ?
#
loop_
_entity_poly.entity_id
_entity_poly.type
_entity_poly.pdbx_seq_one_letter_code
_entity_poly.pdbx_strand_id
1 'polypeptide(L)'
;MAAGVPANGFYPLPRQPVEAIFVGRAFREERFQVRFQSILFEGTENSAGVAGRDEPPFFPDLNLDQVLKEVTVGREEYDLNPFFYAPLHDVEAVEYRHDVLRDLRKQEVCEAVERFTKAMRMMREHLVQAEKLHYAYQKKRWFLGAAEVYCGAVRSLTSELADLADDLARI
;
A
#
# COMPACT_ATOMS: atom_id res chain seq x y z
N MET A 1 13.10 58.55 -42.41
CA MET A 1 11.80 58.65 -41.69
C MET A 1 11.42 57.23 -41.32
N ALA A 2 11.79 56.72 -40.13
CA ALA A 2 11.04 56.84 -38.86
C ALA A 2 9.59 56.35 -39.02
N ALA A 3 9.04 55.39 -38.29
CA ALA A 3 9.44 54.73 -37.05
C ALA A 3 8.58 53.46 -36.85
N GLY A 4 8.99 52.54 -35.96
CA GLY A 4 8.04 51.62 -35.30
C GLY A 4 8.50 50.17 -35.10
N VAL A 5 9.39 49.92 -34.14
CA VAL A 5 9.38 48.69 -33.31
C VAL A 5 8.76 49.14 -31.98
N PRO A 6 7.75 48.46 -31.39
CA PRO A 6 7.90 47.17 -30.69
C PRO A 6 6.64 46.29 -30.84
N ALA A 7 6.46 45.10 -30.28
CA ALA A 7 6.97 44.49 -29.07
C ALA A 7 6.79 42.97 -29.17
N ASN A 8 7.69 42.24 -28.50
CA ASN A 8 7.58 40.85 -28.04
C ASN A 8 6.20 40.19 -28.24
N GLY A 9 6.02 39.56 -29.39
CA GLY A 9 5.00 38.53 -29.60
C GLY A 9 5.44 37.26 -28.88
N PHE A 10 5.25 37.22 -27.57
CA PHE A 10 5.25 35.98 -26.80
C PHE A 10 4.04 35.19 -27.31
N TYR A 11 4.25 34.35 -28.34
CA TYR A 11 3.25 33.37 -28.73
C TYR A 11 2.92 32.56 -27.48
N PRO A 12 1.67 32.60 -26.95
CA PRO A 12 1.32 31.68 -25.90
C PRO A 12 1.36 30.30 -26.55
N LEU A 13 2.33 29.48 -26.14
CA LEU A 13 2.28 28.04 -26.40
C LEU A 13 0.86 27.58 -26.06
N PRO A 14 0.21 26.77 -26.91
CA PRO A 14 -1.09 26.23 -26.57
C PRO A 14 -0.97 25.57 -25.21
N ARG A 15 -1.70 26.09 -24.22
CA ARG A 15 -1.84 25.46 -22.92
C ARG A 15 -2.41 24.08 -23.21
N GLN A 16 -1.52 23.09 -23.26
CA GLN A 16 -1.94 21.70 -23.27
C GLN A 16 -2.89 21.54 -22.08
N PRO A 17 -4.12 21.06 -22.28
CA PRO A 17 -4.94 20.68 -21.16
C PRO A 17 -4.10 19.71 -20.33
N VAL A 18 -4.01 19.96 -19.03
CA VAL A 18 -3.31 19.07 -18.09
C VAL A 18 -3.89 17.65 -18.05
N GLU A 19 -4.96 17.40 -18.80
CA GLU A 19 -5.50 16.09 -19.14
C GLU A 19 -4.58 15.28 -20.08
N ALA A 20 -3.71 15.91 -20.86
CA ALA A 20 -2.78 15.21 -21.77
C ALA A 20 -1.58 14.55 -21.08
N ILE A 21 -1.45 14.66 -19.74
CA ILE A 21 -0.51 13.85 -18.96
C ILE A 21 -1.13 12.50 -18.59
N PHE A 22 -2.45 12.37 -18.72
CA PHE A 22 -3.20 11.18 -18.32
C PHE A 22 -4.10 10.75 -19.48
N VAL A 23 -3.53 10.08 -20.49
CA VAL A 23 -4.14 9.01 -21.30
C VAL A 23 -3.21 8.76 -22.51
N GLY A 24 -2.67 7.55 -22.62
CA GLY A 24 -2.35 6.98 -23.93
C GLY A 24 -0.95 7.21 -24.50
N ARG A 25 0.12 7.13 -23.70
CA ARG A 25 1.39 6.63 -24.23
C ARG A 25 1.75 5.33 -23.54
N ALA A 26 1.69 4.26 -24.33
CA ALA A 26 2.23 2.96 -24.01
C ALA A 26 3.70 3.13 -23.58
N PHE A 27 3.91 3.27 -22.28
CA PHE A 27 5.18 2.97 -21.67
C PHE A 27 5.39 1.50 -21.98
N ARG A 28 6.40 1.19 -22.81
CA ARG A 28 6.83 -0.18 -23.04
C ARG A 28 7.34 -0.69 -21.71
N GLU A 29 6.44 -1.29 -20.97
CA GLU A 29 6.67 -1.90 -19.68
C GLU A 29 7.27 -3.28 -19.90
N GLU A 30 8.59 -3.35 -20.12
CA GLU A 30 9.35 -4.45 -19.52
C GLU A 30 9.48 -4.14 -18.02
N ARG A 31 8.33 -4.06 -17.34
CA ARG A 31 8.27 -3.98 -15.88
C ARG A 31 8.49 -5.39 -15.40
N PHE A 32 9.57 -5.58 -14.65
CA PHE A 32 9.61 -6.65 -13.67
C PHE A 32 8.45 -6.38 -12.70
N GLN A 33 7.28 -6.95 -12.98
CA GLN A 33 6.14 -6.92 -12.08
C GLN A 33 6.52 -7.85 -10.93
N VAL A 34 7.26 -7.31 -9.95
CA VAL A 34 7.29 -7.93 -8.63
C VAL A 34 5.88 -7.74 -8.08
N ARG A 35 4.98 -8.68 -8.39
CA ARG A 35 3.72 -8.79 -7.66
C ARG A 35 4.13 -9.18 -6.26
N PHE A 36 4.20 -8.19 -5.37
CA PHE A 36 4.31 -8.46 -3.95
C PHE A 36 3.08 -9.25 -3.56
N GLN A 37 3.29 -10.52 -3.24
CA GLN A 37 2.27 -11.39 -2.68
C GLN A 37 2.30 -11.22 -1.18
N SER A 38 1.13 -11.37 -0.54
CA SER A 38 1.01 -11.18 0.89
C SER A 38 2.08 -11.97 1.66
N ILE A 39 2.71 -11.34 2.64
CA ILE A 39 3.73 -11.96 3.52
C ILE A 39 3.22 -13.14 4.32
N LEU A 40 1.90 -13.40 4.30
CA LEU A 40 1.26 -14.51 5.02
C LEU A 40 1.19 -15.79 4.17
N PHE A 41 1.71 -15.76 2.94
CA PHE A 41 1.64 -16.89 2.02
C PHE A 41 2.97 -17.06 1.29
N GLU A 42 3.57 -18.23 1.42
CA GLU A 42 4.81 -18.59 0.74
C GLU A 42 4.61 -18.82 -0.77
N GLY A 43 3.41 -19.22 -1.20
CA GLY A 43 3.07 -19.57 -2.59
C GLY A 43 1.88 -18.80 -3.18
N THR A 44 1.86 -18.71 -4.52
CA THR A 44 0.77 -18.08 -5.30
C THR A 44 -0.57 -18.77 -5.13
N GLU A 45 -0.59 -20.10 -4.96
CA GLU A 45 -1.83 -20.85 -4.85
C GLU A 45 -2.60 -20.56 -3.56
N ASN A 46 -1.88 -20.22 -2.48
CA ASN A 46 -2.52 -19.97 -1.19
C ASN A 46 -3.02 -18.53 -1.04
N SER A 47 -2.43 -17.56 -1.76
CA SER A 47 -2.87 -16.15 -1.74
C SER A 47 -3.97 -15.81 -2.75
N ALA A 48 -4.07 -16.58 -3.85
CA ALA A 48 -5.09 -16.41 -4.86
C ALA A 48 -6.46 -16.86 -4.31
N GLY A 49 -7.35 -15.90 -4.06
CA GLY A 49 -8.73 -16.18 -3.61
C GLY A 49 -8.96 -16.03 -2.11
N VAL A 50 -8.15 -15.23 -1.41
CA VAL A 50 -8.46 -14.80 -0.05
C VAL A 50 -9.58 -13.75 -0.06
N ALA A 51 -9.51 -12.78 -0.98
CA ALA A 51 -10.52 -11.73 -1.09
C ALA A 51 -11.89 -12.30 -1.50
N GLY A 52 -12.93 -11.97 -0.73
CA GLY A 52 -14.31 -12.40 -1.01
C GLY A 52 -14.65 -13.83 -0.57
N ARG A 53 -13.90 -14.43 0.36
CA ARG A 53 -14.32 -15.68 1.01
C ARG A 53 -15.46 -15.42 1.98
N ASP A 54 -16.48 -16.28 1.92
CA ASP A 54 -17.55 -16.34 2.91
C ASP A 54 -17.09 -17.07 4.18
N GLU A 55 -17.76 -16.75 5.28
CA GLU A 55 -17.52 -17.39 6.58
C GLU A 55 -17.80 -18.90 6.51
N PRO A 56 -16.85 -19.75 6.93
CA PRO A 56 -17.08 -21.19 6.96
C PRO A 56 -18.15 -21.57 7.98
N PRO A 57 -19.02 -22.56 7.67
CA PRO A 57 -20.22 -22.86 8.47
C PRO A 57 -19.91 -23.37 9.89
N PHE A 58 -18.69 -23.80 10.16
CA PHE A 58 -18.25 -24.27 11.48
C PHE A 58 -17.75 -23.14 12.41
N PHE A 59 -17.66 -21.89 11.93
CA PHE A 59 -17.21 -20.76 12.76
C PHE A 59 -18.15 -20.45 13.93
N PRO A 60 -19.48 -20.37 13.73
CA PRO A 60 -20.43 -20.19 14.82
C PRO A 60 -20.40 -21.35 15.83
N ASP A 61 -20.23 -22.58 15.34
CA ASP A 61 -20.17 -23.78 16.19
C ASP A 61 -18.95 -23.78 17.12
N LEU A 62 -17.82 -23.27 16.62
CA LEU A 62 -16.57 -23.13 17.37
C LEU A 62 -16.45 -21.77 18.09
N ASN A 63 -17.50 -20.93 18.02
CA ASN A 63 -17.51 -19.56 18.54
C ASN A 63 -16.36 -18.68 18.03
N LEU A 64 -15.85 -18.97 16.83
CA LEU A 64 -14.75 -18.23 16.19
C LEU A 64 -15.23 -16.91 15.59
N ASP A 65 -16.51 -16.82 15.25
CA ASP A 65 -17.19 -15.59 14.80
C ASP A 65 -17.06 -14.47 15.85
N GLN A 66 -17.26 -14.79 17.13
CA GLN A 66 -17.11 -13.83 18.23
C GLN A 66 -15.64 -13.41 18.43
N VAL A 67 -14.71 -14.36 18.37
CA VAL A 67 -13.28 -14.07 18.50
C VAL A 67 -12.82 -13.15 17.37
N LEU A 68 -13.23 -13.42 16.13
CA LEU A 68 -12.90 -12.55 14.99
C LEU A 68 -13.49 -11.16 15.16
N LYS A 69 -14.74 -11.07 15.60
CA LYS A 69 -15.39 -9.79 15.83
C LYS A 69 -14.64 -8.95 16.86
N GLU A 70 -14.19 -9.53 17.97
CA GLU A 70 -13.43 -8.83 19.01
C GLU A 70 -12.01 -8.46 18.56
N VAL A 71 -11.31 -9.35 17.85
CA VAL A 71 -9.94 -9.10 17.39
C VAL A 71 -9.88 -8.05 16.25
N THR A 72 -10.95 -7.89 15.49
CA THR A 72 -11.02 -6.94 14.36
C THR A 72 -11.53 -5.55 14.73
N VAL A 73 -11.93 -5.33 15.99
CA VAL A 73 -12.40 -4.01 16.47
C VAL A 73 -11.33 -2.93 16.21
N GLY A 74 -11.74 -1.84 15.57
CA GLY A 74 -10.88 -0.70 15.22
C GLY A 74 -9.99 -0.94 13.99
N ARG A 75 -10.17 -2.06 13.28
CA ARG A 75 -9.44 -2.45 12.07
C ARG A 75 -10.38 -2.81 10.91
N GLU A 76 -11.63 -2.36 10.98
CA GLU A 76 -12.69 -2.68 10.01
C GLU A 76 -12.33 -2.19 8.60
N GLU A 77 -11.55 -1.11 8.50
CA GLU A 77 -11.04 -0.54 7.24
C GLU A 77 -10.17 -1.51 6.42
N TYR A 78 -9.66 -2.58 7.04
CA TYR A 78 -8.77 -3.55 6.41
C TYR A 78 -9.45 -4.81 5.89
N ASP A 79 -10.75 -5.00 6.18
CA ASP A 79 -11.50 -6.22 5.85
C ASP A 79 -10.68 -7.50 6.11
N LEU A 80 -10.32 -7.73 7.37
CA LEU A 80 -9.39 -8.81 7.75
C LEU A 80 -10.05 -10.20 7.77
N ASN A 81 -11.38 -10.27 7.82
CA ASN A 81 -12.15 -11.50 7.95
C ASN A 81 -11.79 -12.57 6.90
N PRO A 82 -11.65 -12.24 5.60
CA PRO A 82 -11.36 -13.23 4.58
C PRO A 82 -9.99 -13.93 4.77
N PHE A 83 -9.03 -13.30 5.47
CA PHE A 83 -7.75 -13.92 5.83
C PHE A 83 -7.91 -15.01 6.89
N PHE A 84 -8.87 -14.86 7.80
CA PHE A 84 -9.18 -15.86 8.83
C PHE A 84 -10.03 -17.02 8.29
N TYR A 85 -10.84 -16.76 7.26
CA TYR A 85 -11.59 -17.79 6.52
C TYR A 85 -10.72 -18.60 5.54
N ALA A 86 -9.42 -18.30 5.47
CA ALA A 86 -8.47 -18.99 4.61
C ALA A 86 -7.62 -20.01 5.42
N PRO A 87 -8.16 -21.22 5.69
CA PRO A 87 -7.37 -22.27 6.29
C PRO A 87 -6.21 -22.65 5.38
N LEU A 88 -5.07 -22.92 5.99
CA LEU A 88 -3.94 -23.54 5.30
C LEU A 88 -4.12 -25.06 5.32
N HIS A 89 -3.84 -25.70 4.20
CA HIS A 89 -3.96 -27.16 4.03
C HIS A 89 -2.60 -27.87 4.02
N ASP A 90 -1.54 -27.11 4.22
CA ASP A 90 -0.15 -27.56 4.15
C ASP A 90 0.59 -27.14 5.43
N VAL A 91 1.43 -28.06 5.93
CA VAL A 91 2.18 -27.88 7.17
C VAL A 91 3.30 -26.85 6.98
N GLU A 92 3.99 -26.88 5.84
CA GLU A 92 5.07 -25.93 5.54
C GLU A 92 4.53 -24.49 5.53
N ALA A 93 3.37 -24.28 4.89
CA ALA A 93 2.71 -22.97 4.91
C ALA A 93 2.25 -22.51 6.31
N VAL A 94 1.92 -23.43 7.23
CA VAL A 94 1.58 -23.10 8.63
C VAL A 94 2.84 -22.68 9.39
N GLU A 95 3.94 -23.41 9.22
CA GLU A 95 5.23 -23.09 9.83
C GLU A 95 5.74 -21.72 9.35
N TYR A 96 5.66 -21.45 8.04
CA TYR A 96 5.98 -20.15 7.45
C TYR A 96 5.19 -19.01 8.11
N ARG A 97 3.86 -19.13 8.25
CA ARG A 97 3.05 -18.10 8.93
C ARG A 97 3.45 -17.92 10.39
N HIS A 98 3.74 -19.00 11.11
CA HIS A 98 4.19 -18.92 12.49
C HIS A 98 5.55 -18.24 12.64
N ASP A 99 6.46 -18.46 11.70
CA ASP A 99 7.76 -17.81 11.67
C ASP A 99 7.62 -16.31 11.35
N VAL A 100 6.80 -15.95 10.36
CA VAL A 100 6.46 -14.54 10.08
C VAL A 100 5.86 -13.86 11.31
N LEU A 101 4.91 -14.49 12.01
CA LEU A 101 4.34 -13.95 13.25
C LEU A 101 5.38 -13.90 14.38
N ARG A 102 6.33 -14.83 14.44
CA ARG A 102 7.42 -14.80 15.44
C ARG A 102 8.34 -13.62 15.18
N ASP A 103 8.67 -13.34 13.94
CA ASP A 103 9.50 -12.18 13.57
C ASP A 103 8.77 -10.86 13.83
N LEU A 104 7.48 -10.78 13.52
CA LEU A 104 6.64 -9.61 13.82
C LEU A 104 6.45 -9.35 15.33
N ARG A 105 6.71 -10.34 16.20
CA ARG A 105 6.69 -10.16 17.66
C ARG A 105 7.99 -9.57 18.22
N LYS A 106 9.07 -9.50 17.44
CA LYS A 106 10.28 -8.78 17.85
C LYS A 106 9.91 -7.30 17.99
N GLN A 107 10.26 -6.69 19.11
CA GLN A 107 9.80 -5.34 19.46
C GLN A 107 10.19 -4.33 18.39
N GLU A 108 11.42 -4.41 17.91
CA GLU A 108 12.01 -3.50 16.94
C GLU A 108 11.33 -3.62 15.56
N VAL A 109 11.05 -4.86 15.14
CA VAL A 109 10.32 -5.15 13.90
C VAL A 109 8.88 -4.66 13.99
N CYS A 110 8.20 -4.95 15.12
CA CYS A 110 6.84 -4.53 15.37
C CYS A 110 6.72 -3.00 15.29
N GLU A 111 7.61 -2.27 15.96
CA GLU A 111 7.62 -0.81 15.95
C GLU A 111 7.87 -0.23 14.56
N ALA A 112 8.79 -0.81 13.78
CA ALA A 112 9.05 -0.40 12.39
C ALA A 112 7.81 -0.58 11.51
N VAL A 113 7.15 -1.74 11.62
CA VAL A 113 5.91 -2.04 10.89
C VAL A 113 4.76 -1.15 11.35
N GLU A 114 4.64 -0.84 12.64
CA GLU A 114 3.64 0.10 13.15
C GLU A 114 3.83 1.53 12.60
N ARG A 115 5.07 2.03 12.56
CA ARG A 115 5.37 3.33 11.93
C ARG A 115 4.97 3.33 10.46
N PHE A 116 5.33 2.28 9.74
CA PHE A 116 4.96 2.12 8.33
C PHE A 116 3.44 2.10 8.13
N THR A 117 2.70 1.30 8.90
CA THR A 117 1.24 1.19 8.76
C THR A 117 0.52 2.51 9.06
N LYS A 118 0.98 3.27 10.06
CA LYS A 118 0.49 4.64 10.36
C LYS A 118 0.73 5.58 9.17
N ALA A 119 1.92 5.57 8.58
CA ALA A 119 2.22 6.40 7.41
C ALA A 119 1.37 5.99 6.18
N MET A 120 1.15 4.68 5.98
CA MET A 120 0.29 4.19 4.90
C MET A 120 -1.17 4.58 5.09
N ARG A 121 -1.67 4.65 6.33
CA ARG A 121 -3.01 5.19 6.63
C ARG A 121 -3.09 6.68 6.23
N MET A 122 -2.12 7.49 6.65
CA MET A 122 -2.06 8.91 6.27
C MET A 122 -2.02 9.12 4.75
N MET A 123 -1.24 8.29 4.04
CA MET A 123 -1.18 8.31 2.58
C MET A 123 -2.55 8.01 1.94
N ARG A 124 -3.26 6.99 2.42
CA ARG A 124 -4.62 6.66 1.92
C ARG A 124 -5.61 7.79 2.22
N GLU A 125 -5.53 8.41 3.39
CA GLU A 125 -6.34 9.59 3.72
C GLU A 125 -6.10 10.74 2.73
N HIS A 126 -4.84 11.01 2.37
CA HIS A 126 -4.51 12.04 1.37
C HIS A 126 -5.09 11.72 -0.02
N LEU A 127 -5.12 10.45 -0.43
CA LEU A 127 -5.77 10.02 -1.68
C LEU A 127 -7.29 10.24 -1.62
N VAL A 128 -7.94 9.84 -0.53
CA VAL A 128 -9.38 10.08 -0.32
C VAL A 128 -9.71 11.58 -0.36
N GLN A 129 -8.85 12.43 0.22
CA GLN A 129 -9.03 13.89 0.10
C GLN A 129 -8.84 14.40 -1.32
N ALA A 130 -7.87 13.86 -2.07
CA ALA A 130 -7.66 14.22 -3.47
C ALA A 130 -8.89 13.90 -4.34
N GLU A 131 -9.59 12.80 -4.07
CA GLU A 131 -10.79 12.42 -4.81
C GLU A 131 -11.98 13.36 -4.55
N LYS A 132 -12.17 13.78 -3.30
CA LYS A 132 -13.28 14.64 -2.85
C LYS A 132 -13.25 16.07 -3.38
N LEU A 133 -12.09 16.57 -3.78
CA LEU A 133 -11.93 17.96 -4.19
C LEU A 133 -12.44 18.18 -5.63
N HIS A 134 -12.89 19.37 -5.97
CA HIS A 134 -13.33 19.67 -7.34
C HIS A 134 -12.25 20.39 -8.17
N TYR A 135 -11.31 21.08 -7.53
CA TYR A 135 -10.29 21.88 -8.21
C TYR A 135 -9.03 21.07 -8.55
N ALA A 136 -8.67 21.03 -9.84
CA ALA A 136 -7.61 20.17 -10.37
C ALA A 136 -6.24 20.35 -9.69
N TYR A 137 -5.82 21.58 -9.38
CA TYR A 137 -4.52 21.83 -8.73
C TYR A 137 -4.50 21.39 -7.26
N GLN A 138 -5.64 21.47 -6.57
CA GLN A 138 -5.74 20.97 -5.20
C GLN A 138 -5.63 19.44 -5.19
N LYS A 139 -6.29 18.73 -6.13
CA LYS A 139 -6.12 17.28 -6.30
C LYS A 139 -4.67 16.88 -6.47
N LYS A 140 -3.96 17.58 -7.37
CA LYS A 140 -2.53 17.33 -7.65
C LYS A 140 -1.65 17.53 -6.42
N ARG A 141 -1.94 18.54 -5.60
CA ARG A 141 -1.20 18.77 -4.35
C ARG A 141 -1.41 17.63 -3.35
N TRP A 142 -2.64 17.17 -3.15
CA TRP A 142 -2.93 16.05 -2.25
C TRP A 142 -2.34 14.74 -2.75
N PHE A 143 -2.40 14.49 -4.06
CA PHE A 143 -1.76 13.33 -4.67
C PHE A 143 -0.24 13.34 -4.49
N LEU A 144 0.41 14.50 -4.70
CA LEU A 144 1.85 14.63 -4.46
C LEU A 144 2.20 14.39 -2.99
N GLY A 145 1.40 14.90 -2.06
CA GLY A 145 1.57 14.63 -0.63
C GLY A 145 1.42 13.15 -0.30
N ALA A 146 0.45 12.45 -0.88
CA ALA A 146 0.30 11.00 -0.74
C ALA A 146 1.55 10.25 -1.25
N ALA A 147 2.06 10.63 -2.42
CA ALA A 147 3.27 10.04 -3.00
C ALA A 147 4.52 10.31 -2.15
N GLU A 148 4.64 11.50 -1.55
CA GLU A 148 5.73 11.84 -0.64
C GLU A 148 5.70 10.98 0.63
N VAL A 149 4.53 10.85 1.27
CA VAL A 149 4.34 9.98 2.44
C VAL A 149 4.66 8.53 2.09
N TYR A 150 4.18 8.02 0.96
CA TYR A 150 4.47 6.66 0.50
C TYR A 150 5.97 6.43 0.33
N CYS A 151 6.65 7.29 -0.44
CA CYS A 151 8.08 7.15 -0.67
C CYS A 151 8.88 7.26 0.63
N GLY A 152 8.49 8.15 1.54
CA GLY A 152 9.08 8.28 2.86
C GLY A 152 8.93 7.00 3.67
N ALA A 153 7.70 6.50 3.79
CA ALA A 153 7.38 5.29 4.56
C ALA A 153 8.14 4.05 4.07
N VAL A 154 8.19 3.84 2.75
CA VAL A 154 8.92 2.70 2.17
C VAL A 154 10.42 2.82 2.44
N ARG A 155 11.02 4.00 2.24
CA ARG A 155 12.45 4.21 2.52
C ARG A 155 12.79 3.98 3.99
N SER A 156 11.97 4.52 4.90
CA SER A 156 12.16 4.31 6.34
C SER A 156 12.04 2.84 6.72
N LEU A 157 11.00 2.14 6.24
CA LEU A 157 10.84 0.71 6.51
C LEU A 157 12.01 -0.11 5.96
N THR A 158 12.46 0.15 4.74
CA THR A 158 13.60 -0.57 4.15
C THR A 158 14.89 -0.33 4.92
N SER A 159 15.15 0.92 5.35
CA SER A 159 16.33 1.23 6.18
C SER A 159 16.26 0.52 7.53
N GLU A 160 15.14 0.66 8.24
CA GLU A 160 14.96 0.07 9.58
C GLU A 160 15.09 -1.45 9.55
N LEU A 161 14.51 -2.12 8.55
CA LEU A 161 14.63 -3.57 8.41
C LEU A 161 16.04 -4.02 7.99
N ALA A 162 16.74 -3.24 7.16
CA ALA A 162 18.13 -3.53 6.79
C ALA A 162 19.07 -3.40 7.98
N ASP A 163 18.90 -2.33 8.77
CA ASP A 163 19.68 -2.10 10.00
C ASP A 163 19.46 -3.25 11.00
N LEU A 164 18.21 -3.68 11.19
CA LEU A 164 17.87 -4.82 12.04
C LEU A 164 18.44 -6.16 11.52
N ALA A 165 18.48 -6.36 10.20
CA ALA A 165 19.07 -7.54 9.60
C ALA A 165 20.60 -7.57 9.79
N ASP A 166 21.27 -6.42 9.64
CA ASP A 166 22.71 -6.28 9.86
C ASP A 166 23.09 -6.47 11.33
N ASP A 167 22.26 -5.99 12.27
CA ASP A 167 22.47 -6.20 13.70
C ASP A 167 22.31 -7.67 14.10
N LEU A 168 21.38 -8.41 13.49
CA LEU A 168 21.24 -9.85 13.68
C LEU A 168 22.40 -10.66 13.08
N ALA A 169 23.04 -10.16 12.02
CA ALA A 169 24.20 -10.81 11.40
C ALA A 169 25.53 -10.57 12.15
N ARG A 170 25.55 -9.63 13.11
CA ARG A 170 26.74 -9.27 13.91
C ARG A 170 26.82 -9.98 15.27
N ILE A 171 25.79 -10.72 15.66
CA ILE A 171 25.69 -11.49 16.91
C ILE A 171 26.01 -12.96 16.63
#